data_AF-Q45X97-F1
#
_entry.id   AF-Q45X97-F1
#
_cell.length_a   1.000
_cell.length_b   1.000
_cell.length_c   1.000
_cell.angle_alpha   90.00
_cell.angle_beta   90.00
_cell.angle_gamma   90.00
#
_symmetry.space_group_name_H-M   'P 1'
#
loop_
_entity.id
_entity.type
_entity.pdbx_description
1 polymer ?
#
loop_
_entity_poly.entity_id
_entity_poly.type
_entity_poly.pdbx_seq_one_letter_code
_entity_poly.pdbx_strand_id
1 'polypeptide(L)'
;MSERPSDLVVNRLVLFVVKGTATSTHNTVKPLILLEELGVPHDIYVVEKVSAPWFSEINPHKMVPAILDRSPDGRDTLRAWESTSTLMYIADAYDKDGTFGGRNVQERSEINNWLTLHTAALGPTAKYWLYFYKLHPEKLPKTIEKLRSNITVQYDILERRLNEPGQQYLALKDRPTIADIATLPFAMKSTAELFGLEFEKWPKLQECGRFAWVNVRPSSGLAARRGVWPWRERVWHVKANL
;
A
#
# COMPACT_ATOMS: atom_id res chain seq x y z
N MET A 1 3.45 -25.23 -18.26
CA MET A 1 2.97 -23.87 -17.91
C MET A 1 2.13 -24.02 -16.67
N SER A 2 2.25 -23.18 -15.64
CA SER A 2 1.33 -23.29 -14.50
C SER A 2 -0.06 -22.89 -14.95
N GLU A 3 -1.01 -23.81 -14.84
CA GLU A 3 -2.43 -23.55 -15.10
C GLU A 3 -3.01 -22.67 -13.99
N ARG A 4 -4.16 -22.03 -14.27
CA ARG A 4 -4.89 -21.29 -13.25
C ARG A 4 -5.27 -22.26 -12.13
N PRO A 5 -5.02 -21.92 -10.85
CA PRO A 5 -5.42 -22.77 -9.73
C PRO A 5 -6.92 -23.06 -9.77
N SER A 6 -7.29 -24.35 -9.73
CA SER A 6 -8.69 -24.79 -9.81
C SER A 6 -9.51 -24.42 -8.57
N ASP A 7 -8.84 -24.15 -7.46
CA ASP A 7 -9.40 -23.68 -6.20
C ASP A 7 -9.59 -22.15 -6.14
N LEU A 8 -9.10 -21.40 -7.14
CA LEU A 8 -9.33 -19.96 -7.26
C LEU A 8 -10.75 -19.67 -7.74
N VAL A 9 -11.71 -19.76 -6.81
CA VAL A 9 -13.13 -19.45 -7.03
C VAL A 9 -13.43 -18.02 -6.53
N VAL A 10 -13.93 -17.16 -7.43
CA VAL A 10 -14.24 -15.76 -7.12
C VAL A 10 -15.68 -15.65 -6.62
N ASN A 11 -15.89 -15.87 -5.32
CA ASN A 11 -17.19 -15.69 -4.68
C ASN A 11 -17.33 -14.32 -3.98
N ARG A 12 -16.20 -13.64 -3.77
CA ARG A 12 -16.03 -12.31 -3.18
C ARG A 12 -14.73 -11.73 -3.71
N LEU A 13 -14.39 -10.51 -3.30
CA LEU A 13 -13.13 -9.86 -3.66
C LEU A 13 -11.94 -10.75 -3.30
N VAL A 14 -11.03 -10.96 -4.25
CA VAL A 14 -9.76 -11.66 -4.05
C VAL A 14 -8.61 -10.67 -4.22
N LEU A 15 -7.82 -10.49 -3.16
CA LEU A 15 -6.58 -9.73 -3.18
C LEU A 15 -5.40 -10.67 -3.46
N PHE A 16 -4.74 -10.47 -4.59
CA PHE A 16 -3.54 -11.19 -5.00
C PHE A 16 -2.29 -10.52 -4.45
N VAL A 17 -1.48 -11.31 -3.76
CA VAL A 17 -0.24 -10.87 -3.10
C VAL A 17 0.89 -11.85 -3.42
N VAL A 18 2.12 -11.52 -3.04
CA VAL A 18 3.22 -12.50 -3.00
C VAL A 18 3.65 -12.70 -1.55
N LYS A 19 4.39 -13.77 -1.28
CA LYS A 19 5.05 -13.93 0.02
C LYS A 19 5.89 -12.68 0.32
N GLY A 20 5.69 -12.10 1.50
CA GLY A 20 6.34 -10.86 1.91
C GLY A 20 7.87 -10.99 1.83
N THR A 21 8.50 -10.05 1.13
CA THR A 21 9.94 -9.84 1.10
C THR A 21 10.24 -8.42 1.58
N ALA A 22 11.52 -8.08 1.70
CA ALA A 22 11.95 -6.71 1.98
C ALA A 22 11.40 -5.71 0.96
N THR A 23 11.08 -6.12 -0.28
CA THR A 23 10.67 -5.23 -1.37
C THR A 23 9.20 -5.32 -1.77
N SER A 24 8.48 -6.37 -1.38
CA SER A 24 7.08 -6.57 -1.80
C SER A 24 6.05 -6.11 -0.77
N THR A 25 6.44 -5.97 0.49
CA THR A 25 5.49 -5.78 1.60
C THR A 25 4.78 -4.41 1.54
N HIS A 26 5.50 -3.32 1.26
CA HIS A 26 4.94 -1.95 1.33
C HIS A 26 3.79 -1.69 0.35
N ASN A 27 3.83 -2.25 -0.85
CA ASN A 27 2.74 -2.09 -1.81
C ASN A 27 1.56 -3.03 -1.54
N THR A 28 1.86 -4.23 -1.04
CA THR A 28 0.87 -5.28 -0.79
C THR A 28 -0.07 -4.91 0.35
N VAL A 29 0.45 -4.26 1.40
CA VAL A 29 -0.34 -3.90 2.59
C VAL A 29 -1.38 -2.82 2.31
N LYS A 30 -1.20 -2.00 1.28
CA LYS A 30 -2.07 -0.83 0.99
C LYS A 30 -3.53 -1.21 0.76
N PRO A 31 -3.88 -2.04 -0.23
CA PRO A 31 -5.27 -2.46 -0.42
C PRO A 31 -5.79 -3.27 0.77
N LEU A 32 -4.94 -4.08 1.42
CA LEU A 32 -5.33 -4.85 2.60
C LEU A 32 -5.81 -3.93 3.73
N ILE A 33 -5.05 -2.88 4.03
CA ILE A 33 -5.41 -1.87 5.02
C ILE A 33 -6.82 -1.33 4.73
N LEU A 34 -7.07 -0.85 3.51
CA LEU A 34 -8.34 -0.23 3.17
C LEU A 34 -9.52 -1.21 3.21
N LEU A 35 -9.31 -2.46 2.77
CA LEU A 35 -10.32 -3.52 2.87
C LEU A 35 -10.70 -3.80 4.33
N GLU A 36 -9.72 -3.85 5.23
CA GLU A 36 -9.94 -4.09 6.66
C GLU A 36 -10.67 -2.90 7.33
N GLU A 37 -10.28 -1.66 7.02
CA GLU A 37 -10.94 -0.45 7.54
C GLU A 37 -12.41 -0.35 7.11
N LEU A 38 -12.70 -0.71 5.85
CA LEU A 38 -14.05 -0.70 5.31
C LEU A 38 -14.86 -1.96 5.66
N GLY A 39 -14.24 -2.94 6.34
CA GLY A 39 -14.87 -4.22 6.68
C GLY A 39 -15.32 -5.04 5.46
N VAL A 40 -14.62 -4.91 4.34
CA VAL A 40 -14.96 -5.58 3.07
C VAL A 40 -14.58 -7.06 3.17
N PRO A 41 -15.54 -8.00 3.05
CA PRO A 41 -15.22 -9.42 3.02
C PRO A 41 -14.38 -9.77 1.79
N HIS A 42 -13.18 -10.30 2.01
CA HIS A 42 -12.24 -10.61 0.94
C HIS A 42 -11.45 -11.88 1.24
N ASP A 43 -10.93 -12.50 0.19
CA ASP A 43 -9.95 -13.58 0.27
C ASP A 43 -8.57 -13.06 -0.14
N ILE A 44 -7.51 -13.62 0.45
CA ILE A 44 -6.12 -13.32 0.06
C ILE A 44 -5.56 -14.53 -0.69
N TYR A 45 -5.07 -14.31 -1.91
CA TYR A 45 -4.39 -15.32 -2.69
C TYR A 45 -2.89 -15.01 -2.80
N VAL A 46 -2.05 -15.91 -2.31
CA VAL A 46 -0.58 -15.78 -2.42
C VAL A 46 -0.13 -16.39 -3.74
N VAL A 47 0.21 -15.52 -4.69
CA VAL A 47 0.75 -15.89 -6.00
C VAL A 47 2.16 -16.40 -5.84
N GLU A 48 2.39 -17.67 -6.17
CA GLU A 48 3.73 -18.28 -6.11
C GLU A 48 4.68 -17.66 -7.14
N LYS A 49 4.20 -17.45 -8.37
CA LYS A 49 4.98 -16.91 -9.48
C LYS A 49 4.13 -15.97 -10.32
N VAL A 50 4.36 -14.67 -10.17
CA VAL A 50 3.63 -13.62 -10.92
C VAL A 50 3.86 -13.69 -12.43
N SER A 51 4.94 -14.35 -12.88
CA SER A 51 5.19 -14.61 -14.31
C SER A 51 4.42 -15.80 -14.89
N ALA A 52 3.59 -16.49 -14.09
CA ALA A 52 2.69 -17.52 -14.58
C ALA A 52 1.73 -16.97 -15.66
N PRO A 53 1.45 -17.71 -16.75
CA PRO A 53 0.56 -17.25 -17.81
C PRO A 53 -0.82 -16.80 -17.31
N TRP A 54 -1.45 -17.60 -16.44
CA TRP A 54 -2.79 -17.29 -15.89
C TRP A 54 -2.85 -15.97 -15.13
N PHE A 55 -1.76 -15.57 -14.46
CA PHE A 55 -1.76 -14.32 -13.70
C PHE A 55 -1.70 -13.09 -14.62
N SER A 56 -1.18 -13.26 -15.85
CA SER A 56 -1.17 -12.21 -16.86
C SER A 56 -2.57 -11.79 -17.30
N GLU A 57 -3.54 -12.70 -17.18
CA GLU A 57 -4.95 -12.39 -17.42
C GLU A 57 -5.48 -11.42 -16.34
N ILE A 58 -5.01 -11.54 -15.10
CA ILE A 58 -5.43 -10.66 -14.00
C ILE A 58 -4.68 -9.32 -14.07
N ASN A 59 -3.35 -9.39 -14.18
CA ASN A 59 -2.48 -8.23 -14.29
C ASN A 59 -1.43 -8.44 -15.39
N PRO A 60 -1.53 -7.73 -16.54
CA PRO A 60 -0.56 -7.88 -17.63
C PRO A 60 0.85 -7.43 -17.25
N HIS A 61 1.00 -6.55 -16.23
CA HIS A 61 2.30 -6.15 -15.68
C HIS A 61 2.97 -7.27 -14.86
N LYS A 62 2.24 -8.32 -14.49
CA LYS A 62 2.76 -9.46 -13.70
C LYS A 62 3.35 -9.01 -12.36
N MET A 63 2.64 -8.11 -11.68
CA MET A 63 3.03 -7.55 -10.39
C MET A 63 1.88 -7.63 -9.39
N VAL A 64 2.20 -7.49 -8.10
CA VAL A 64 1.22 -7.39 -7.02
C VAL A 64 1.35 -6.04 -6.29
N PRO A 65 0.30 -5.55 -5.64
CA PRO A 65 -1.03 -6.16 -5.51
C PRO A 65 -1.86 -6.11 -6.79
N ALA A 66 -2.80 -7.05 -6.88
CA ALA A 66 -3.89 -7.04 -7.87
C ALA A 66 -5.18 -7.52 -7.20
N ILE A 67 -6.32 -7.12 -7.73
CA ILE A 67 -7.65 -7.47 -7.25
C ILE A 67 -8.42 -8.13 -8.39
N LEU A 68 -9.10 -9.22 -8.06
CA LEU A 68 -10.17 -9.78 -8.87
C LEU A 68 -11.43 -9.76 -8.03
N ASP A 69 -12.47 -9.12 -8.53
CA ASP A 69 -13.71 -8.93 -7.80
C ASP A 69 -14.91 -9.19 -8.70
N ARG A 70 -16.08 -9.39 -8.10
CA ARG A 70 -17.33 -9.51 -8.83
C ARG A 70 -18.04 -8.16 -8.77
N SER A 71 -18.57 -7.72 -9.90
CA SER A 71 -19.36 -6.49 -9.94
C SER A 71 -20.51 -6.56 -8.93
N PRO A 72 -20.96 -5.43 -8.36
CA PRO A 72 -22.05 -5.42 -7.38
C PRO A 72 -23.36 -6.06 -7.88
N ASP A 73 -23.60 -6.08 -9.19
CA ASP A 73 -24.75 -6.75 -9.82
C ASP A 73 -24.52 -8.24 -10.13
N GLY A 74 -23.33 -8.75 -9.83
CA GLY A 74 -22.94 -10.16 -9.95
C GLY A 74 -22.61 -10.64 -11.36
N ARG A 75 -22.70 -9.77 -12.37
CA ARG A 75 -22.67 -10.15 -13.79
C ARG A 75 -21.28 -10.18 -14.38
N ASP A 76 -20.40 -9.30 -13.91
CA ASP A 76 -19.08 -9.10 -14.47
C ASP A 76 -17.99 -9.36 -13.43
N THR A 77 -16.78 -9.61 -13.94
CA THR A 77 -15.57 -9.69 -13.12
C THR A 77 -14.76 -8.42 -13.33
N LEU A 78 -14.46 -7.71 -12.24
CA LEU A 78 -13.67 -6.50 -12.23
C LEU A 78 -12.23 -6.82 -11.84
N ARG A 79 -11.28 -6.12 -12.48
CA ARG A 79 -9.84 -6.26 -12.23
C ARG A 79 -9.26 -4.89 -11.90
N ALA A 80 -8.48 -4.81 -10.84
CA ALA A 80 -7.69 -3.64 -10.52
C ALA A 80 -6.26 -4.08 -10.20
N TRP A 81 -5.27 -3.38 -10.72
CA TRP A 81 -3.85 -3.72 -10.53
C TRP A 81 -3.04 -2.44 -10.45
N GLU A 82 -1.84 -2.53 -9.88
CA GLU A 82 -1.10 -1.41 -9.25
C GLU A 82 -1.69 -1.00 -7.90
N SER A 83 -0.82 -0.80 -6.91
CA SER A 83 -1.26 -0.53 -5.54
C SER A 83 -2.11 0.73 -5.39
N THR A 84 -1.86 1.74 -6.22
CA THR A 84 -2.64 2.98 -6.19
C THR A 84 -4.01 2.79 -6.83
N SER A 85 -4.07 2.14 -7.99
CA SER A 85 -5.34 1.86 -8.64
C SER A 85 -6.19 0.87 -7.84
N THR A 86 -5.58 -0.09 -7.13
CA THR A 86 -6.33 -0.96 -6.20
C THR A 86 -6.97 -0.16 -5.06
N LEU A 87 -6.31 0.89 -4.54
CA LEU A 87 -6.91 1.75 -3.52
C LEU A 87 -8.07 2.58 -4.08
N MET A 88 -7.89 3.15 -5.28
CA MET A 88 -8.96 3.89 -5.96
C MET A 88 -10.17 2.99 -6.22
N TYR A 89 -9.93 1.77 -6.71
CA TYR A 89 -10.97 0.77 -6.93
C TYR A 89 -11.75 0.45 -5.65
N ILE A 90 -11.04 0.14 -4.56
CA ILE A 90 -11.71 -0.19 -3.29
C ILE A 90 -12.52 1.01 -2.78
N ALA A 91 -11.98 2.23 -2.90
CA ALA A 91 -12.72 3.44 -2.52
C ALA A 91 -13.99 3.60 -3.37
N ASP A 92 -13.89 3.52 -4.70
CA ASP A 92 -15.05 3.65 -5.58
C ASP A 92 -16.11 2.55 -5.34
N ALA A 93 -15.66 1.31 -5.12
CA ALA A 93 -16.56 0.17 -5.00
C ALA A 93 -17.14 -0.03 -3.59
N TYR A 94 -16.46 0.41 -2.53
CA TYR A 94 -16.82 0.08 -1.13
C TYR A 94 -16.86 1.26 -0.15
N ASP A 95 -16.19 2.38 -0.42
CA ASP A 95 -16.19 3.57 0.46
C ASP A 95 -17.43 4.45 0.23
N LYS A 96 -18.60 3.93 0.59
CA LYS A 96 -19.92 4.51 0.22
C LYS A 96 -20.18 5.91 0.75
N ASP A 97 -19.53 6.29 1.85
CA ASP A 97 -19.66 7.61 2.47
C ASP A 97 -18.52 8.58 2.07
N GLY A 98 -17.60 8.13 1.20
CA GLY A 98 -16.46 8.92 0.74
C GLY A 98 -15.48 9.29 1.85
N THR A 99 -15.40 8.50 2.93
CA THR A 99 -14.50 8.75 4.06
C THR A 99 -13.03 8.74 3.60
N PHE A 100 -12.62 7.75 2.81
CA PHE A 100 -11.23 7.58 2.35
C PHE A 100 -10.99 8.10 0.93
N GLY A 101 -11.99 8.02 0.06
CA GLY A 101 -11.93 8.40 -1.36
C GLY A 101 -12.41 9.82 -1.65
N GLY A 102 -13.05 10.49 -0.69
CA GLY A 102 -13.56 11.85 -0.83
C GLY A 102 -15.01 11.92 -1.34
N ARG A 103 -15.74 12.89 -0.78
CA ARG A 103 -17.20 13.06 -0.91
C ARG A 103 -17.59 13.94 -2.09
N ASN A 104 -16.68 14.78 -2.56
CA ASN A 104 -16.92 15.74 -3.63
C ASN A 104 -15.64 15.95 -4.46
N VAL A 105 -15.76 16.71 -5.55
CA VAL A 105 -14.64 16.95 -6.49
C VAL A 105 -13.44 17.63 -5.82
N GLN A 106 -13.68 18.52 -4.85
CA GLN A 106 -12.61 19.24 -4.16
C GLN A 106 -11.78 18.28 -3.30
N GLU A 107 -12.43 17.46 -2.48
CA GLU A 107 -11.73 16.45 -1.67
C GLU A 107 -11.02 15.43 -2.56
N ARG A 108 -11.68 14.92 -3.60
CA ARG A 108 -11.09 13.98 -4.55
C ARG A 108 -9.87 14.55 -5.26
N SER A 109 -9.91 15.82 -5.66
CA SER A 109 -8.78 16.48 -6.28
C SER A 109 -7.58 16.54 -5.33
N GLU A 110 -7.80 16.91 -4.08
CA GLU A 110 -6.73 16.99 -3.09
C GLU A 110 -6.15 15.61 -2.77
N ILE A 111 -7.00 14.60 -2.58
CA ILE A 111 -6.57 13.20 -2.39
C ILE A 111 -5.73 12.74 -3.59
N ASN A 112 -6.20 13.00 -4.81
CA ASN A 112 -5.51 12.57 -6.02
C ASN A 112 -4.16 13.27 -6.21
N ASN A 113 -4.00 14.53 -5.79
CA ASN A 113 -2.71 15.22 -5.83
C ASN A 113 -1.65 14.44 -5.03
N TRP A 114 -1.96 14.11 -3.78
CA TRP A 114 -1.03 13.38 -2.89
C TRP A 114 -0.85 11.91 -3.29
N LEU A 115 -1.92 11.25 -3.70
CA LEU A 115 -1.88 9.87 -4.18
C LEU A 115 -1.02 9.73 -5.45
N THR A 116 -1.15 10.69 -6.36
CA THR A 116 -0.34 10.74 -7.60
C THR A 116 1.10 11.09 -7.28
N LEU A 117 1.37 12.02 -6.37
CA LEU A 117 2.73 12.33 -5.90
C LEU A 117 3.42 11.07 -5.33
N HIS A 118 2.73 10.30 -4.48
CA HIS A 118 3.27 9.02 -3.99
C HIS A 118 3.63 8.07 -5.14
N THR A 119 2.73 7.93 -6.12
CA THR A 119 2.88 7.01 -7.25
C THR A 119 4.00 7.42 -8.19
N ALA A 120 4.20 8.72 -8.41
CA ALA A 120 5.18 9.27 -9.34
C ALA A 120 6.55 9.54 -8.71
N ALA A 121 6.63 9.71 -7.38
CA ALA A 121 7.85 10.09 -6.69
C ALA A 121 8.27 9.08 -5.61
N LEU A 122 7.70 9.16 -4.40
CA LEU A 122 8.22 8.42 -3.24
C LEU A 122 8.22 6.90 -3.48
N GLY A 123 7.12 6.34 -3.97
CA GLY A 123 6.97 4.90 -4.18
C GLY A 123 8.03 4.30 -5.09
N PRO A 124 8.18 4.77 -6.34
CA PRO A 124 9.24 4.30 -7.24
C PRO A 124 10.64 4.56 -6.69
N THR A 125 10.90 5.76 -6.15
CA THR A 125 12.23 6.12 -5.61
C THR A 125 12.66 5.15 -4.51
N ALA A 126 11.78 4.88 -3.55
CA ALA A 126 12.03 3.95 -2.45
C ALA A 126 12.25 2.52 -2.94
N LYS A 127 11.47 2.07 -3.94
CA LYS A 127 11.64 0.74 -4.53
C LYS A 127 12.99 0.57 -5.23
N TYR A 128 13.40 1.57 -6.02
CA TYR A 128 14.71 1.54 -6.67
C TYR A 128 15.83 1.60 -5.64
N TRP A 129 15.68 2.40 -4.58
CA TRP A 129 16.64 2.42 -3.48
C TRP A 129 16.80 1.02 -2.89
N LEU A 130 15.69 0.35 -2.56
CA LEU A 130 15.68 -1.01 -2.02
C LEU A 130 16.34 -2.01 -2.97
N TYR A 131 16.06 -1.92 -4.27
CA TYR A 131 16.67 -2.76 -5.28
C TYR A 131 18.19 -2.57 -5.32
N PHE A 132 18.69 -1.34 -5.48
CA PHE A 132 20.13 -1.08 -5.52
C PHE A 132 20.84 -1.39 -4.20
N TYR A 133 20.16 -1.17 -3.07
CA TYR A 133 20.71 -1.43 -1.75
C TYR A 133 20.76 -2.92 -1.39
N LYS A 134 19.71 -3.70 -1.69
CA LYS A 134 19.59 -5.10 -1.26
C LYS A 134 19.83 -6.13 -2.38
N LEU A 135 19.32 -5.87 -3.58
CA LEU A 135 19.15 -6.91 -4.62
C LEU A 135 20.15 -6.80 -5.77
N HIS A 136 20.61 -5.59 -6.10
CA HIS A 136 21.52 -5.39 -7.21
C HIS A 136 22.86 -6.12 -6.95
N PRO A 137 23.40 -6.86 -7.94
CA PRO A 137 24.59 -7.69 -7.76
C PRO A 137 25.83 -6.86 -7.40
N GLU A 138 25.91 -5.63 -7.92
CA GLU A 138 26.98 -4.69 -7.62
C GLU A 138 26.48 -3.55 -6.72
N LYS A 139 27.30 -3.10 -5.76
CA LYS A 139 26.97 -1.91 -4.97
C LYS A 139 27.36 -0.65 -5.73
N LEU A 140 26.41 0.27 -5.85
CA LEU A 140 26.57 1.57 -6.52
C LEU A 140 26.39 2.70 -5.50
N PRO A 141 27.41 3.06 -4.70
CA PRO A 141 27.24 3.96 -3.55
C PRO A 141 26.65 5.32 -3.91
N LYS A 142 27.10 5.92 -5.03
CA LYS A 142 26.57 7.22 -5.50
C LYS A 142 25.09 7.13 -5.87
N THR A 143 24.66 6.04 -6.50
CA THR A 143 23.25 5.80 -6.86
C THR A 143 22.39 5.61 -5.63
N ILE A 144 22.84 4.78 -4.68
CA ILE A 144 22.15 4.53 -3.41
C ILE A 144 22.00 5.84 -2.63
N GLU A 145 23.07 6.63 -2.53
CA GLU A 145 23.04 7.91 -1.82
C GLU A 145 22.13 8.93 -2.50
N LYS A 146 22.16 9.01 -3.85
CA LYS A 146 21.27 9.90 -4.59
C LYS A 146 19.80 9.54 -4.37
N LEU A 147 19.45 8.25 -4.42
CA LEU A 147 18.09 7.79 -4.17
C LEU A 147 17.68 8.05 -2.72
N ARG A 148 18.60 7.87 -1.74
CA ARG A 148 18.36 8.19 -0.33
C ARG A 148 18.07 9.68 -0.15
N SER A 149 18.90 10.55 -0.73
CA SER A 149 18.70 11.99 -0.72
C SER A 149 17.36 12.40 -1.36
N ASN A 150 16.95 11.76 -2.45
CA ASN A 150 15.64 12.01 -3.05
C ASN A 150 14.49 11.59 -2.11
N ILE A 151 14.62 10.48 -1.37
CA ILE A 151 13.64 10.07 -0.35
C ILE A 151 13.57 11.11 0.78
N THR A 152 14.71 11.59 1.27
CA THR A 152 14.79 12.67 2.27
C THR A 152 14.01 13.91 1.82
N VAL A 153 14.19 14.33 0.56
CA VAL A 153 13.42 15.45 -0.02
C VAL A 153 11.91 15.18 -0.01
N GLN A 154 11.48 13.94 -0.30
CA GLN A 154 10.06 13.60 -0.21
C GLN A 154 9.54 13.69 1.23
N TYR A 155 10.31 13.20 2.21
CA TYR A 155 9.92 13.31 3.62
C TYR A 155 9.84 14.77 4.08
N ASP A 156 10.74 15.65 3.61
CA ASP A 156 10.66 17.09 3.88
C ASP A 156 9.37 17.71 3.31
N ILE A 157 8.91 17.26 2.14
CA ILE A 157 7.63 17.72 1.56
C ILE A 157 6.46 17.27 2.44
N LEU A 158 6.44 16.00 2.86
CA LEU A 158 5.38 15.46 3.73
C LEU A 158 5.34 16.18 5.08
N GLU A 159 6.50 16.40 5.69
CA GLU A 159 6.61 17.11 6.97
C GLU A 159 6.14 18.56 6.85
N ARG A 160 6.52 19.28 5.79
CA ARG A 160 6.05 20.66 5.57
C ARG A 160 4.53 20.72 5.44
N ARG A 161 3.93 19.79 4.67
CA ARG A 161 2.49 19.68 4.55
C ARG A 161 1.83 19.49 5.92
N LEU A 162 2.32 18.53 6.70
CA LEU A 162 1.75 18.21 8.02
C LEU A 162 2.02 19.28 9.10
N ASN A 163 2.89 20.25 8.82
CA ASN A 163 3.07 21.44 9.67
C ASN A 163 2.07 22.56 9.35
N GLU A 164 1.26 22.45 8.29
CA GLU A 164 0.22 23.44 8.00
C GLU A 164 -0.84 23.48 9.12
N PRO A 165 -1.43 24.66 9.42
CA PRO A 165 -2.39 24.79 10.51
C PRO A 165 -3.58 23.83 10.41
N GLY A 166 -3.70 22.97 11.43
CA GLY A 166 -4.76 21.97 11.55
C GLY A 166 -4.60 20.75 10.65
N GLN A 167 -3.46 20.56 9.98
CA GLN A 167 -3.21 19.44 9.08
C GLN A 167 -2.77 18.21 9.88
N GLN A 168 -3.64 17.21 10.05
CA GLN A 168 -3.28 15.95 10.72
C GLN A 168 -2.91 14.82 9.74
N TYR A 169 -3.41 14.89 8.51
CA TYR A 169 -3.19 13.89 7.45
C TYR A 169 -2.73 14.57 6.16
N LEU A 170 -2.26 13.80 5.17
CA LEU A 170 -1.62 14.36 3.97
C LEU A 170 -2.59 15.15 3.10
N ALA A 171 -3.70 14.51 2.71
CA ALA A 171 -4.68 15.13 1.82
C ALA A 171 -5.67 16.02 2.57
N LEU A 172 -6.49 15.42 3.44
CA LEU A 172 -7.51 16.13 4.22
C LEU A 172 -7.00 16.42 5.64
N LYS A 173 -7.57 17.45 6.28
CA LYS A 173 -7.10 17.90 7.60
C LYS A 173 -7.51 16.96 8.72
N ASP A 174 -8.74 16.47 8.65
CA ASP A 174 -9.52 15.88 9.75
C ASP A 174 -9.55 14.35 9.73
N ARG A 175 -9.23 13.72 8.58
CA ARG A 175 -9.30 12.26 8.43
C ARG A 175 -8.26 11.71 7.44
N PRO A 176 -7.81 10.46 7.63
CA PRO A 176 -6.92 9.79 6.68
C PRO A 176 -7.69 9.45 5.40
N THR A 177 -6.94 9.33 4.31
CA THR A 177 -7.47 9.03 2.98
C THR A 177 -6.64 7.94 2.31
N ILE A 178 -7.04 7.54 1.10
CA ILE A 178 -6.21 6.62 0.30
C ILE A 178 -4.81 7.19 -0.01
N ALA A 179 -4.60 8.51 0.03
CA ALA A 179 -3.28 9.11 -0.10
C ALA A 179 -2.36 8.78 1.09
N ASP A 180 -2.90 8.80 2.30
CA ASP A 180 -2.20 8.42 3.53
C ASP A 180 -1.86 6.93 3.52
N ILE A 181 -2.85 6.08 3.18
CA ILE A 181 -2.67 4.63 3.07
C ILE A 181 -1.60 4.28 2.03
N ALA A 182 -1.54 5.02 0.91
CA ALA A 182 -0.53 4.81 -0.12
C ALA A 182 0.89 5.20 0.33
N THR A 183 1.00 6.29 1.08
CA THR A 183 2.28 6.94 1.39
C THR A 183 2.92 6.38 2.66
N LEU A 184 2.14 6.23 3.73
CA LEU A 184 2.64 5.89 5.06
C LEU A 184 3.45 4.58 5.11
N PRO A 185 3.10 3.49 4.40
CA PRO A 185 3.96 2.31 4.35
C PRO A 185 5.42 2.64 4.00
N PHE A 186 5.64 3.62 3.13
CA PHE A 186 6.96 4.11 2.72
C PHE A 186 7.53 5.25 3.57
N ALA A 187 6.77 5.77 4.54
CA ALA A 187 7.07 6.98 5.29
C ALA A 187 6.90 6.80 6.82
N MET A 188 7.12 5.58 7.31
CA MET A 188 7.05 5.20 8.73
C MET A 188 8.44 4.98 9.31
N LYS A 189 8.56 4.99 10.64
CA LYS A 189 9.84 4.87 11.37
C LYS A 189 10.68 3.67 10.90
N SER A 190 10.10 2.48 10.88
CA SER A 190 10.80 1.26 10.44
C SER A 190 11.32 1.36 9.00
N THR A 191 10.56 1.98 8.10
CA THR A 191 10.97 2.17 6.71
C THR A 191 12.02 3.29 6.58
N ALA A 192 11.94 4.35 7.39
CA ALA A 192 12.94 5.40 7.44
C ALA A 192 14.30 4.88 7.96
N GLU A 193 14.28 4.09 9.03
CA GLU A 193 15.46 3.40 9.57
C GLU A 193 16.07 2.45 8.53
N LEU A 194 15.23 1.73 7.78
CA LEU A 194 15.69 0.89 6.66
C LEU A 194 16.42 1.71 5.60
N PHE A 195 16.01 2.96 5.33
CA PHE A 195 16.70 3.87 4.42
C PHE A 195 17.96 4.52 5.03
N GLY A 196 18.28 4.25 6.29
CA GLY A 196 19.37 4.92 7.01
C GLY A 196 19.07 6.41 7.24
N LEU A 197 17.81 6.73 7.55
CA LEU A 197 17.36 8.08 7.89
C LEU A 197 17.03 8.18 9.38
N GLU A 198 17.39 9.30 9.99
CA GLU A 198 17.00 9.67 11.36
C GLU A 198 15.57 10.21 11.32
N PHE A 199 14.59 9.36 11.64
CA PHE A 199 13.17 9.70 11.48
C PHE A 199 12.72 10.83 12.41
N GLU A 200 13.47 11.08 13.47
CA GLU A 200 13.30 12.16 14.44
C GLU A 200 13.30 13.56 13.82
N LYS A 201 13.83 13.72 12.59
CA LYS A 201 13.77 14.97 11.82
C LYS A 201 12.38 15.34 11.30
N TRP A 202 11.44 14.40 11.29
CA TRP A 202 10.07 14.61 10.78
C TRP A 202 9.02 14.27 11.85
N PRO A 203 8.90 15.11 12.90
CA PRO A 203 7.98 14.85 14.01
C PRO A 203 6.50 14.88 13.60
N LYS A 204 6.09 15.71 12.62
CA LYS A 204 4.69 15.71 12.15
C LYS A 204 4.37 14.48 11.31
N LEU A 205 5.31 14.02 10.50
CA LEU A 205 5.16 12.75 9.78
C LEU A 205 5.03 11.56 10.75
N GLN A 206 5.77 11.57 11.86
CA GLN A 206 5.60 10.59 12.94
C GLN A 206 4.20 10.65 13.58
N GLU A 207 3.70 11.85 13.88
CA GLU A 207 2.36 12.06 14.42
C GLU A 207 1.27 11.53 13.47
N CYS A 208 1.34 11.90 12.18
CA CYS A 208 0.42 11.42 11.14
C CYS A 208 0.37 9.89 11.09
N GLY A 209 1.54 9.23 11.09
CA GLY A 209 1.63 7.77 11.14
C GLY A 209 0.95 7.17 12.37
N ARG A 210 1.07 7.80 13.56
CA ARG A 210 0.35 7.31 14.75
C ARG A 210 -1.16 7.47 14.59
N PHE A 211 -1.65 8.61 14.13
CA PHE A 211 -3.09 8.87 14.01
C PHE A 211 -3.77 7.95 12.99
N ALA A 212 -3.12 7.68 11.86
CA ALA A 212 -3.65 6.80 10.82
C ALA A 212 -3.86 5.35 11.30
N TRP A 213 -3.09 4.88 12.29
CA TRP A 213 -3.07 3.46 12.68
C TRP A 213 -3.55 3.16 14.11
N VAL A 214 -3.81 4.18 14.94
CA VAL A 214 -4.29 4.01 16.33
C VAL A 214 -5.80 3.68 16.40
N ASN A 215 -6.57 3.92 15.33
CA ASN A 215 -8.02 3.73 15.32
C ASN A 215 -8.54 2.50 14.53
N VAL A 216 -7.65 1.66 13.99
CA VAL A 216 -8.07 0.47 13.24
C VAL A 216 -8.72 -0.52 14.22
N ARG A 217 -10.04 -0.65 14.23
CA ARG A 217 -10.73 -1.72 14.99
C ARG A 217 -10.55 -3.05 14.26
N PRO A 218 -10.34 -4.19 14.94
CA PRO A 218 -10.47 -5.49 14.30
C PRO A 218 -11.94 -5.70 13.95
N SER A 219 -12.32 -5.52 12.70
CA SER A 219 -13.64 -5.90 12.20
C SER A 219 -13.64 -7.42 11.94
N SER A 220 -14.19 -8.14 12.92
CA SER A 220 -14.87 -9.44 12.76
C SER A 220 -14.12 -10.60 12.07
N GLY A 221 -13.63 -11.54 12.89
CA GLY A 221 -14.06 -12.93 12.75
C GLY A 221 -13.61 -13.75 11.54
N LEU A 222 -12.43 -13.52 10.95
CA LEU A 222 -11.84 -14.50 10.03
C LEU A 222 -11.38 -15.74 10.81
N ALA A 223 -12.29 -16.71 10.94
CA ALA A 223 -11.96 -18.07 11.34
C ALA A 223 -10.89 -18.62 10.38
N ALA A 224 -9.74 -18.95 10.96
CA ALA A 224 -8.54 -19.41 10.30
C ALA A 224 -8.81 -20.55 9.30
N ARG A 225 -8.65 -20.26 8.00
CA ARG A 225 -8.25 -21.27 7.02
C ARG A 225 -6.76 -21.04 6.72
N ARG A 226 -6.01 -22.13 6.70
CA ARG A 226 -4.53 -22.21 6.74
C ARG A 226 -3.81 -21.02 6.07
N GLY A 227 -2.97 -20.32 6.83
CA GLY A 227 -1.97 -19.40 6.29
C GLY A 227 -2.22 -17.90 6.41
N VAL A 228 -3.22 -17.44 7.17
CA VAL A 228 -3.51 -16.00 7.30
C VAL A 228 -2.48 -15.28 8.18
N TRP A 229 -1.99 -14.17 7.64
CA TRP A 229 -0.92 -13.31 8.14
C TRP A 229 -1.53 -12.09 8.86
N PRO A 230 -1.43 -11.97 10.20
CA PRO A 230 -1.86 -10.75 10.89
C PRO A 230 -0.91 -9.62 10.47
N TRP A 231 -1.37 -8.75 9.58
CA TRP A 231 -0.52 -7.66 9.06
C TRP A 231 -0.03 -6.75 10.20
N ARG A 232 -0.85 -6.60 11.25
CA ARG A 232 -0.52 -5.88 12.49
C ARG A 232 0.67 -6.46 13.26
N GLU A 233 0.96 -7.75 13.15
CA GLU A 233 2.05 -8.38 13.91
C GLU A 233 3.35 -8.51 13.10
N ARG A 234 3.34 -8.36 11.77
CA ARG A 234 4.56 -8.60 10.95
C ARG A 234 4.93 -7.54 9.93
N VAL A 235 4.06 -6.58 9.61
CA VAL A 235 4.52 -5.39 8.85
C VAL A 235 5.48 -4.55 9.69
N TRP A 236 5.31 -4.60 11.01
CA TRP A 236 6.10 -3.87 12.00
C TRP A 236 7.20 -4.71 12.66
N HIS A 237 7.04 -6.04 12.66
CA HIS A 237 8.10 -7.00 12.97
C HIS A 237 8.64 -7.67 11.71
N VAL A 238 8.95 -6.87 10.68
CA VAL A 238 10.15 -7.18 9.89
C VAL A 238 11.33 -6.94 10.83
N LYS A 239 11.48 -7.82 11.84
CA LYS A 239 12.80 -8.15 12.33
C LYS A 239 13.52 -8.57 11.07
N ALA A 240 14.37 -7.69 10.55
CA ALA A 240 15.79 -7.92 10.62
C ALA A 240 16.14 -9.40 10.79
N ASN A 241 15.68 -10.26 9.87
CA ASN A 241 16.52 -11.34 9.42
C ASN A 241 17.53 -10.64 8.51
N LEU A 242 18.48 -10.02 9.22
CA LEU A 242 19.72 -9.44 8.73
C LEU A 242 20.45 -10.47 7.86
#